data_AF-A0A149UL15-F1
#
_entry.id   AF-A0A149UL15-F1
#
_cell.length_a   1.000
_cell.length_b   1.000
_cell.length_c   1.000
_cell.angle_alpha   90.00
_cell.angle_beta   90.00
_cell.angle_gamma   90.00
#
_symmetry.space_group_name_H-M   'P 1'
#
loop_
_entity.id
_entity.type
_entity.pdbx_description
1 polymer ?
#
loop_
_entity_poly.entity_id
_entity_poly.type
_entity_poly.pdbx_seq_one_letter_code
_entity_poly.pdbx_strand_id
1 'polypeptide(L)'
;MSTLLDFSAGVAIGARGNVLSGGQIVDAITNGAPVVTHVNPDTSCSLSFAAFGKVAHRLMPEQAIALSLTGGIDGQLQEMLVMVQQTATGNASVTLPESVIWHGQVPFIDTRAGAITFFLLWSLDGGNTVYGRAA
;
A
#
# COMPACT_ATOMS: atom_id res chain seq x y z
N MET A 1 -28.94 -14.44 -20.38
CA MET A 1 -29.23 -12.99 -20.35
C MET A 1 -28.44 -12.42 -19.19
N SER A 2 -27.22 -11.93 -19.44
CA SER A 2 -26.40 -11.30 -18.40
C SER A 2 -27.00 -9.93 -18.11
N THR A 3 -27.45 -9.69 -16.88
CA THR A 3 -27.79 -8.35 -16.41
C THR A 3 -26.50 -7.54 -16.32
N LEU A 4 -26.10 -6.97 -17.46
CA LEU A 4 -25.13 -5.89 -17.50
C LEU A 4 -25.79 -4.73 -16.75
N LEU A 5 -25.25 -4.36 -15.59
CA LEU A 5 -25.70 -3.16 -14.89
C LEU A 5 -25.27 -1.96 -15.73
N ASP A 6 -26.20 -1.43 -16.53
CA ASP A 6 -26.02 -0.20 -17.29
C ASP A 6 -26.17 1.00 -16.34
N PHE A 7 -25.04 1.62 -16.00
CA PHE A 7 -24.96 2.80 -15.13
C PHE A 7 -24.84 4.12 -15.92
N SER A 8 -25.24 4.15 -17.19
CA SER A 8 -25.13 5.35 -18.05
C SER A 8 -25.86 6.60 -17.52
N ALA A 9 -26.71 6.48 -16.50
CA ALA A 9 -27.27 7.60 -15.74
C ALA A 9 -27.35 7.38 -14.21
N GLY A 10 -26.87 6.25 -13.70
CA GLY A 10 -27.08 5.82 -12.32
C GLY A 10 -25.88 6.13 -11.43
N VAL A 11 -26.11 6.91 -10.36
CA VAL A 11 -25.16 6.98 -9.25
C VAL A 11 -25.39 5.78 -8.32
N ALA A 12 -24.33 5.16 -7.83
CA ALA A 12 -24.43 4.19 -6.75
C ALA A 12 -24.11 4.87 -5.42
N ILE A 13 -24.90 4.55 -4.40
CA ILE A 13 -24.64 4.95 -3.02
C ILE A 13 -23.90 3.78 -2.36
N GLY A 14 -22.62 4.00 -2.05
CA GLY A 14 -21.84 3.01 -1.30
C GLY A 14 -22.37 2.86 0.12
N ALA A 15 -21.99 1.79 0.82
CA ALA A 15 -22.36 1.55 2.22
C ALA A 15 -21.96 2.68 3.18
N ARG A 16 -21.14 3.63 2.73
CA ARG A 16 -20.67 4.83 3.44
C ARG A 16 -21.39 6.12 3.03
N GLY A 17 -22.45 6.02 2.23
CA GLY A 17 -23.23 7.17 1.75
C GLY A 17 -22.59 7.95 0.59
N ASN A 18 -21.41 7.55 0.11
CA ASN A 18 -20.76 8.18 -1.03
C ASN A 18 -21.55 7.90 -2.31
N VAL A 19 -21.79 8.96 -3.08
CA VAL A 19 -22.48 8.91 -4.37
C VAL A 19 -21.42 8.92 -5.47
N LEU A 20 -21.25 7.80 -6.19
CA LEU A 20 -20.29 7.68 -7.29
C LEU A 20 -21.04 7.40 -8.60
N SER A 21 -20.57 7.96 -9.71
CA SER A 21 -21.10 7.63 -11.04
C SER A 21 -20.70 6.22 -11.47
N GLY A 22 -21.44 5.66 -12.43
CA GLY A 22 -21.08 4.39 -13.08
C GLY A 22 -19.63 4.35 -13.57
N GLY A 23 -19.16 5.42 -14.22
CA GLY A 23 -17.78 5.51 -14.70
C GLY A 23 -16.75 5.44 -13.57
N GLN A 24 -16.96 6.18 -12.47
CA GLN A 24 -16.06 6.18 -11.33
C GLN A 24 -15.97 4.80 -10.64
N ILE A 25 -17.08 4.05 -10.63
CA ILE A 25 -17.11 2.68 -10.09
C ILE A 25 -16.36 1.72 -11.01
N VAL A 26 -16.60 1.81 -12.33
CA VAL A 26 -15.91 0.99 -13.33
C VAL A 26 -14.40 1.23 -13.22
N ASP A 27 -13.96 2.49 -13.20
CA ASP A 27 -12.54 2.85 -13.07
C ASP A 27 -11.91 2.32 -11.78
N ALA A 28 -12.62 2.39 -10.65
CA ALA A 28 -12.12 1.86 -9.38
C ALA A 28 -11.98 0.32 -9.39
N ILE A 29 -12.86 -0.38 -10.11
CA ILE A 29 -12.82 -1.86 -10.22
C ILE A 29 -11.75 -2.30 -11.22
N THR A 30 -11.59 -1.60 -12.34
CA THR A 30 -10.69 -2.00 -13.43
C THR A 30 -9.23 -1.63 -13.17
N ASN A 31 -8.94 -0.59 -12.40
CA ASN A 31 -7.57 -0.08 -12.20
C ASN A 31 -6.74 -0.85 -11.15
N GLY A 32 -7.30 -1.87 -10.49
CA GLY A 32 -6.58 -2.66 -9.47
C GLY A 32 -6.28 -1.87 -8.19
N ALA A 33 -5.44 -2.43 -7.29
CA ALA A 33 -5.03 -1.70 -6.09
C ALA A 33 -4.12 -0.52 -6.48
N PRO A 34 -4.38 0.71 -6.02
CA PRO A 34 -3.57 1.86 -6.36
C PRO A 34 -2.11 1.64 -5.91
N VAL A 35 -1.17 1.79 -6.84
CA VAL A 35 0.27 1.70 -6.57
C VAL A 35 0.87 3.11 -6.53
N VAL A 36 1.38 3.51 -5.36
CA VAL A 36 2.13 4.76 -5.20
C VAL A 36 3.62 4.45 -5.35
N THR A 37 4.28 5.10 -6.30
CA THR A 37 5.71 4.88 -6.58
C THR A 37 6.57 5.99 -5.97
N HIS A 38 7.62 5.58 -5.25
CA HIS A 38 8.62 6.44 -4.63
C HIS A 38 9.98 6.17 -5.27
N VAL A 39 10.47 7.10 -6.08
CA VAL A 39 11.77 7.00 -6.77
C VAL A 39 12.81 7.80 -6.01
N ASN A 40 13.88 7.13 -5.58
CA ASN A 40 14.97 7.68 -4.77
C ASN A 40 14.48 8.65 -3.67
N PRO A 41 13.66 8.17 -2.71
CA PRO A 41 13.26 9.01 -1.60
C PRO A 41 14.47 9.49 -0.80
N ASP A 42 14.30 10.59 -0.07
CA ASP A 42 15.29 11.06 0.91
C ASP A 42 15.58 9.99 1.97
N THR A 43 16.44 10.31 2.93
CA THR A 43 16.82 9.39 4.02
C THR A 43 15.63 8.91 4.88
N SER A 44 14.45 9.53 4.73
CA SER A 44 13.18 9.07 5.29
C SER A 44 12.11 8.98 4.21
N CYS A 45 11.31 7.91 4.23
CA CYS A 45 10.14 7.74 3.37
C CYS A 45 8.89 7.42 4.21
N SER A 46 7.85 8.23 4.07
CA SER A 46 6.56 7.98 4.73
C SER A 46 5.62 7.25 3.79
N LEU A 47 5.10 6.11 4.24
CA LEU A 47 4.08 5.33 3.56
C LEU A 47 2.75 5.52 4.27
N SER A 48 1.71 5.86 3.52
CA SER A 48 0.38 6.14 4.07
C SER A 48 -0.60 5.03 3.75
N PHE A 49 -1.30 4.50 4.75
CA PHE A 49 -2.46 3.64 4.48
C PHE A 49 -3.50 4.43 3.68
N ALA A 50 -4.17 3.76 2.74
CA ALA A 50 -5.32 4.34 2.07
C ALA A 50 -6.45 4.57 3.08
N ALA A 51 -7.32 5.53 2.78
CA ALA A 51 -8.51 5.79 3.59
C ALA A 51 -9.46 4.57 3.66
N PHE A 52 -9.35 3.62 2.74
CA PHE A 52 -10.11 2.38 2.72
C PHE A 52 -9.42 1.29 1.90
N GLY A 53 -9.68 0.03 2.25
CA GLY A 53 -9.31 -1.12 1.45
C GLY A 53 -7.80 -1.36 1.39
N LYS A 54 -7.24 -1.33 0.18
CA LYS A 54 -5.85 -1.73 -0.07
C LYS A 54 -5.08 -0.64 -0.81
N VAL A 55 -3.82 -0.48 -0.46
CA VAL A 55 -2.85 0.33 -1.21
C VAL A 55 -1.58 -0.48 -1.42
N ALA A 56 -0.88 -0.22 -2.51
CA ALA A 56 0.46 -0.73 -2.74
C ALA A 56 1.46 0.44 -2.81
N HIS A 57 2.65 0.26 -2.24
CA HIS A 57 3.78 1.16 -2.40
C HIS A 57 4.91 0.45 -3.12
N ARG A 58 5.49 1.11 -4.13
CA ARG A 58 6.72 0.69 -4.79
C ARG A 58 7.83 1.65 -4.42
N LEU A 59 8.87 1.14 -3.77
CA LEU A 59 10.04 1.89 -3.34
C LEU A 59 11.22 1.52 -4.23
N MET A 60 11.90 2.54 -4.77
CA MET A 60 13.11 2.40 -5.57
C MET A 60 14.24 3.25 -4.96
N PRO A 61 14.81 2.86 -3.81
CA PRO A 61 15.84 3.63 -3.14
C PRO A 61 17.22 3.50 -3.82
N GLU A 62 17.98 4.59 -3.86
CA GLU A 62 19.39 4.60 -4.29
C GLU A 62 20.37 4.83 -3.12
N GLN A 63 19.83 5.06 -1.93
CA GLN A 63 20.57 5.32 -0.70
C GLN A 63 19.90 4.63 0.49
N ALA A 64 20.55 4.68 1.66
CA ALA A 64 19.95 4.19 2.88
C ALA A 64 18.72 5.04 3.26
N ILE A 65 17.59 4.37 3.55
CA ILE A 65 16.33 5.04 3.92
C ILE A 65 15.71 4.40 5.17
N ALA A 66 14.98 5.20 5.93
CA ALA A 66 14.12 4.75 7.01
C ALA A 66 12.65 4.91 6.62
N LEU A 67 11.87 3.84 6.78
CA LEU A 67 10.44 3.88 6.54
C LEU A 67 9.69 4.36 7.78
N SER A 68 8.65 5.14 7.56
CA SER A 68 7.64 5.49 8.55
C SER A 68 6.25 5.21 8.00
N LEU A 69 5.30 4.94 8.88
CA LEU A 69 3.92 4.62 8.52
C LEU A 69 2.99 5.70 9.06
N THR A 70 2.02 6.10 8.24
CA THR A 70 1.04 7.12 8.59
C THR A 70 -0.34 6.80 8.01
N GLY A 71 -1.33 7.58 8.39
CA GLY A 71 -2.69 7.49 7.84
C GLY A 71 -3.43 6.22 8.25
N GLY A 72 -4.57 6.00 7.59
CA GLY A 72 -5.56 5.01 8.00
C GLY A 72 -6.81 5.68 8.59
N ILE A 73 -7.83 4.88 8.85
CA ILE A 73 -9.11 5.31 9.42
C ILE A 73 -9.49 4.29 10.49
N ASP A 74 -9.83 4.80 11.67
CA ASP A 74 -10.25 3.98 12.80
C ASP A 74 -11.52 3.17 12.49
N GLY A 75 -11.56 1.94 13.01
CA GLY A 75 -12.64 0.98 12.79
C GLY A 75 -12.69 0.36 11.38
N GLN A 76 -11.64 0.50 10.56
CA GLN A 76 -11.60 -0.05 9.21
C GLN A 76 -10.31 -0.83 8.94
N LEU A 77 -10.47 -2.09 8.51
CA LEU A 77 -9.32 -2.89 8.09
C LEU A 77 -8.74 -2.29 6.81
N GLN A 78 -7.48 -1.89 6.89
CA GLN A 78 -6.69 -1.38 5.78
C GLN A 78 -5.47 -2.25 5.59
N GLU A 79 -5.15 -2.54 4.32
CA GLU A 79 -4.00 -3.36 3.94
C GLU A 79 -3.05 -2.52 3.07
N MET A 80 -1.76 -2.66 3.33
CA MET A 80 -0.70 -2.04 2.56
C MET A 80 0.27 -3.13 2.09
N LEU A 81 0.41 -3.28 0.77
CA LEU A 81 1.50 -4.05 0.17
C LEU A 81 2.68 -3.12 -0.07
N VAL A 82 3.87 -3.50 0.38
CA VAL A 82 5.10 -2.75 0.09
C VAL A 82 6.01 -3.62 -0.76
N MET A 83 6.48 -3.04 -1.87
CA MET A 83 7.48 -3.59 -2.77
C MET A 83 8.71 -2.70 -2.67
N VAL A 84 9.83 -3.26 -2.19
CA VAL A 84 11.14 -2.62 -2.26
C VAL A 84 11.88 -3.21 -3.44
N GLN A 85 12.31 -2.36 -4.37
CA GLN A 85 13.06 -2.75 -5.55
C GLN A 85 14.42 -2.05 -5.55
N GLN A 86 15.49 -2.83 -5.42
CA GLN A 86 16.85 -2.35 -5.56
C GLN A 86 17.15 -1.91 -7.00
N THR A 87 18.00 -0.91 -7.15
CA THR A 87 18.53 -0.51 -8.46
C THR A 87 19.46 -1.56 -9.04
N ALA A 88 19.93 -1.35 -10.27
CA ALA A 88 20.92 -2.21 -10.92
C ALA A 88 22.26 -2.30 -10.15
N THR A 89 22.56 -1.34 -9.27
CA THR A 89 23.75 -1.38 -8.40
C THR A 89 23.45 -1.96 -7.03
N GLY A 90 22.20 -1.88 -6.56
CA GLY A 90 21.79 -2.30 -5.23
C GLY A 90 22.41 -1.47 -4.11
N ASN A 91 22.63 -2.09 -2.95
CA ASN A 91 23.24 -1.55 -1.73
C ASN A 91 22.41 -0.49 -0.98
N ALA A 92 21.15 -0.29 -1.34
CA ALA A 92 20.27 0.59 -0.58
C ALA A 92 19.64 -0.17 0.60
N SER A 93 20.12 0.08 1.82
CA SER A 93 19.51 -0.47 3.03
C SER A 93 18.19 0.24 3.34
N VAL A 94 17.15 -0.53 3.67
CA VAL A 94 15.85 0.01 4.09
C VAL A 94 15.58 -0.40 5.53
N THR A 95 15.50 0.59 6.41
CA THR A 95 15.15 0.39 7.82
C THR A 95 13.63 0.34 7.94
N LEU A 96 13.12 -0.78 8.44
CA LEU A 96 11.68 -0.97 8.68
C LEU A 96 11.27 -0.26 9.99
N PRO A 97 10.01 0.20 10.11
CA PRO A 97 9.54 0.84 11.33
C PRO A 97 9.50 -0.16 12.49
N GLU A 98 10.12 0.19 13.62
CA GLU A 98 10.18 -0.67 14.82
C GLU A 98 8.81 -0.88 15.48
N SER A 99 7.85 0.00 15.22
CA SER A 99 6.49 -0.07 15.78
C SER A 99 5.63 -1.17 15.15
N VAL A 100 6.06 -1.80 14.07
CA VAL A 100 5.29 -2.85 13.40
C VAL A 100 5.38 -4.16 14.19
N ILE A 101 4.21 -4.72 14.50
CA ILE A 101 4.08 -6.02 15.15
C ILE A 101 4.11 -7.11 14.06
N TRP A 102 5.27 -7.76 13.91
CA TRP A 102 5.46 -8.78 12.87
C TRP A 102 4.92 -10.14 13.29
N HIS A 103 4.01 -10.69 12.49
CA HIS A 103 3.59 -12.08 12.58
C HIS A 103 4.61 -12.97 11.87
N GLY A 104 5.46 -13.63 12.65
CA GLY A 104 6.55 -14.45 12.15
C GLY A 104 7.87 -13.69 12.14
N GLN A 105 8.60 -13.74 11.04
CA GLN A 105 9.89 -13.05 10.91
C GLN A 105 9.71 -11.67 10.28
N VAL A 106 10.53 -10.72 10.73
CA VAL A 106 10.68 -9.41 10.09
C VAL A 106 11.18 -9.62 8.65
N PRO A 107 10.60 -8.96 7.63
CA PRO A 107 11.07 -9.06 6.26
C PRO A 107 12.55 -8.70 6.16
N PHE A 108 13.34 -9.60 5.56
CA PHE A 108 14.71 -9.30 5.20
C PHE A 108 14.73 -8.54 3.88
N ILE A 109 15.15 -7.27 3.91
CA ILE A 109 15.31 -6.47 2.69
C ILE A 109 16.61 -6.87 1.99
N ASP A 110 16.48 -7.52 0.84
CA ASP A 110 17.61 -7.92 0.03
C ASP A 110 18.21 -6.71 -0.69
N THR A 111 19.48 -6.42 -0.41
CA THR A 111 20.20 -5.26 -0.97
C THR A 111 20.99 -5.61 -2.23
N ARG A 112 20.93 -6.85 -2.72
CA ARG A 112 21.60 -7.23 -3.97
C ARG A 112 21.04 -6.44 -5.15
N ALA A 113 21.87 -6.19 -6.15
CA ALA A 113 21.49 -5.52 -7.39
C ALA A 113 20.21 -6.14 -8.00
N GLY A 114 19.22 -5.31 -8.26
CA GLY A 114 17.93 -5.69 -8.86
C GLY A 114 17.02 -6.55 -7.96
N ALA A 115 17.40 -6.81 -6.71
CA ALA A 115 16.58 -7.59 -5.80
C ALA A 115 15.24 -6.89 -5.52
N ILE A 116 14.20 -7.71 -5.33
CA ILE A 116 12.86 -7.25 -5.00
C ILE A 116 12.41 -7.95 -3.72
N THR A 117 11.90 -7.18 -2.76
CA THR A 117 11.33 -7.68 -1.52
C THR A 117 9.89 -7.20 -1.38
N PHE A 118 9.00 -8.09 -0.96
CA PHE A 118 7.60 -7.77 -0.67
C PHE A 118 7.28 -8.03 0.80
N PHE A 119 6.43 -7.19 1.36
CA PHE A 119 5.81 -7.43 2.66
C PHE A 119 4.45 -6.76 2.75
N LEU A 120 3.61 -7.28 3.64
CA LEU A 120 2.25 -6.80 3.85
C LEU A 120 2.13 -6.21 5.25
N LEU A 121 1.34 -5.15 5.34
CA LEU A 121 0.99 -4.46 6.57
C LEU A 121 -0.52 -4.33 6.68
N TRP A 122 -1.04 -4.37 7.90
CA TRP A 122 -2.45 -4.16 8.23
C TRP A 122 -2.61 -3.24 9.41
N SER A 123 -3.70 -2.50 9.40
CA SER A 123 -4.18 -1.70 10.52
C SER A 123 -5.71 -1.77 10.57
N LEU A 124 -6.28 -1.69 11.77
CA LEU A 124 -7.74 -1.57 12.00
C LEU A 124 -8.11 -0.27 12.72
N ASP A 125 -7.14 0.38 13.38
CA ASP A 125 -7.33 1.47 14.32
C ASP A 125 -6.70 2.79 13.82
N GLY A 126 -6.74 3.00 12.50
CA GLY A 126 -6.25 4.25 11.90
C GLY A 126 -4.73 4.42 11.91
N GLY A 127 -3.98 3.32 11.85
CA GLY A 127 -2.52 3.32 11.78
C GLY A 127 -1.84 3.38 13.14
N ASN A 128 -2.60 3.35 14.24
CA ASN A 128 -2.07 3.37 15.60
C ASN A 128 -1.38 2.04 15.94
N THR A 129 -2.01 0.91 15.58
CA THR A 129 -1.44 -0.42 15.71
C THR A 129 -1.27 -1.02 14.32
N VAL A 130 -0.02 -1.29 13.94
CA VAL A 130 0.29 -1.90 12.64
C VAL A 130 0.81 -3.31 12.84
N TYR A 131 0.18 -4.25 12.15
CA TYR A 131 0.62 -5.64 12.05
C TYR A 131 1.29 -5.88 10.71
N GLY A 132 2.32 -6.71 10.66
CA GLY A 132 3.04 -7.00 9.42
C GLY A 132 3.34 -8.48 9.21
N ARG A 133 3.60 -8.87 7.97
CA ARG A 133 4.24 -10.16 7.63
C ARG A 133 5.11 -10.04 6.39
N ALA A 134 6.15 -10.86 6.30
CA ALA A 134 6.82 -11.12 5.02
C ALA A 134 5.85 -11.79 4.03
N ALA A 135 5.89 -11.38 2.77
CA ALA A 135 5.02 -11.92 1.72
C ALA A 135 5.59 -13.20 1.10
#